data_AF-A0A0G3GZU7-F1
#
_entry.id   AF-A0A0G3GZU7-F1
#
_cell.length_a   1.000
_cell.length_b   1.000
_cell.length_c   1.000
_cell.angle_alpha   90.00
_cell.angle_beta   90.00
_cell.angle_gamma   90.00
#
_symmetry.space_group_name_H-M   'P 1'
#
loop_
_entity.id
_entity.type
_entity.pdbx_description
1 polymer ?
#
loop_
_entity_poly.entity_id
_entity_poly.type
_entity_poly.pdbx_seq_one_letter_code
_entity_poly.pdbx_strand_id
1 'polypeptide(L)'
;MNKAEKDNEDSVAATFKRMRQEAKNRGGKLPDLAAPAASRETSISRSRNAKKPHTLGKPTGKDGRYIPYGQTSLEGFGTLVQREIRNRGWSKPIAGGWVHSHWPELVGEHVAAHTKVEMLKDKALFISCDSTAWATNLRMMQRQILQTIAKKVGPDVVSELKIFGPKTPSWRFGPLHVKGRGPRDTYG
;
A
#
# COMPACT_ATOMS: atom_id res chain seq x y z
N MET A 1 36.06 -59.19 8.10
CA MET A 1 35.05 -58.18 8.50
C MET A 1 35.59 -57.38 9.67
N ASN A 2 35.66 -56.05 9.52
CA ASN A 2 36.39 -55.15 10.39
C ASN A 2 35.58 -54.75 11.63
N LYS A 3 36.26 -54.64 12.78
CA LYS A 3 35.68 -54.33 14.10
C LYS A 3 34.85 -53.02 14.13
N ALA A 4 35.23 -52.05 13.31
CA ALA A 4 34.57 -50.74 13.22
C ALA A 4 33.16 -50.77 12.60
N GLU A 5 32.79 -51.81 11.86
CA GLU A 5 31.46 -51.93 11.23
C GLU A 5 30.41 -52.44 12.24
N LYS A 6 30.81 -53.36 13.13
CA LYS A 6 29.96 -53.84 14.23
C LYS A 6 29.64 -52.75 15.25
N ASP A 7 30.63 -51.93 15.59
CA ASP A 7 30.43 -50.82 16.55
C ASP A 7 29.44 -49.77 16.02
N ASN A 8 29.33 -49.61 14.69
CA ASN A 8 28.39 -48.71 14.05
C ASN A 8 26.96 -49.29 14.03
N GLU A 9 26.81 -50.58 13.71
CA GLU A 9 25.52 -51.30 13.78
C GLU A 9 24.94 -51.29 15.20
N ASP A 10 25.78 -51.44 16.22
CA ASP A 10 25.37 -51.42 17.63
C ASP A 10 24.91 -50.02 18.07
N SER A 11 25.51 -48.95 17.55
CA SER A 11 25.11 -47.57 17.86
C SER A 11 23.74 -47.20 17.27
N VAL A 12 23.45 -47.68 16.06
CA VAL A 12 22.17 -47.51 15.36
C VAL A 12 21.08 -48.35 16.04
N ALA A 13 21.38 -49.61 16.37
CA ALA A 13 20.46 -50.48 17.09
C ALA A 13 20.13 -49.93 18.50
N ALA A 14 21.11 -49.34 19.18
CA ALA A 14 20.92 -48.71 20.49
C ALA A 14 20.03 -47.47 20.43
N THR A 15 20.21 -46.62 19.41
CA THR A 15 19.37 -45.43 19.19
C THR A 15 17.93 -45.82 18.90
N PHE A 16 17.68 -46.84 18.08
CA PHE A 16 16.32 -47.35 17.83
C PHE A 16 15.68 -47.99 19.06
N LYS A 17 16.45 -48.69 19.92
CA LYS A 17 15.93 -49.22 21.20
C LYS A 17 15.50 -48.09 22.15
N ARG A 18 16.26 -47.00 22.22
CA ARG A 18 15.93 -45.82 23.02
C ARG A 18 14.64 -45.15 22.54
N MET A 19 14.52 -44.97 21.22
CA MET A 19 13.32 -44.43 20.59
C MET A 19 12.08 -45.33 20.85
N ARG A 20 12.26 -46.65 20.84
CA ARG A 20 11.21 -47.64 21.12
C ARG A 20 10.72 -47.57 22.58
N GLN A 21 11.62 -47.36 23.54
CA GLN A 21 11.26 -47.16 24.94
C GLN A 21 10.52 -45.84 25.15
N GLU A 22 10.98 -44.77 24.50
CA GLU A 22 10.36 -43.45 24.62
C GLU A 22 8.94 -43.42 24.02
N ALA A 23 8.71 -44.12 22.91
CA ALA A 23 7.38 -44.26 22.31
C ALA A 23 6.39 -45.02 23.21
N LYS A 24 6.83 -46.10 23.88
CA LYS A 24 6.01 -46.84 24.85
C LYS A 24 5.62 -45.96 26.05
N ASN A 25 6.56 -45.15 26.55
CA ASN A 25 6.30 -44.24 27.67
C ASN A 25 5.32 -43.12 27.31
N ARG A 26 5.25 -42.73 26.03
CA ARG A 26 4.31 -41.70 25.52
C ARG A 26 2.95 -42.28 25.08
N GLY A 27 2.68 -43.57 25.31
CA GLY A 27 1.41 -44.21 24.99
C GLY A 27 1.11 -44.39 23.49
N GLY A 28 2.09 -44.15 22.61
CA GLY A 28 1.95 -44.30 21.16
C GLY A 28 2.35 -45.71 20.69
N LYS A 29 1.53 -46.33 19.83
CA LYS A 29 1.91 -47.53 19.07
C LYS A 29 2.52 -47.13 17.73
N LEU A 30 3.69 -47.69 17.39
CA LEU A 30 4.30 -47.57 16.07
C LEU A 30 3.79 -48.70 15.15
N PRO A 31 3.70 -48.45 13.83
CA PRO A 31 3.38 -49.47 12.84
C PRO A 31 4.50 -50.51 12.77
N ASP A 32 4.14 -51.79 12.80
CA ASP A 32 5.09 -52.90 12.70
C ASP A 32 5.42 -53.15 11.23
N LEU A 33 6.66 -52.87 10.83
CA LEU A 33 7.14 -53.00 9.45
C LEU A 33 7.66 -54.42 9.15
N ALA A 34 7.71 -55.32 10.14
CA ALA A 34 8.18 -56.70 9.99
C ALA A 34 7.04 -57.71 9.80
N ALA A 35 5.78 -57.31 9.97
CA ALA A 35 4.64 -58.18 9.76
C ALA A 35 4.29 -58.28 8.26
N PRO A 36 4.19 -59.48 7.67
CA PRO A 36 3.63 -59.61 6.32
C PRO A 36 2.20 -59.08 6.31
N ALA A 37 1.86 -58.32 5.28
CA ALA A 37 0.56 -57.66 5.13
C ALA A 37 -0.58 -58.68 5.24
N ALA A 38 -1.17 -58.79 6.44
CA ALA A 38 -2.36 -59.58 6.66
C ALA A 38 -3.49 -58.95 5.84
N SER A 39 -3.93 -59.66 4.81
CA SER A 39 -5.12 -59.38 4.01
C SER A 39 -6.32 -59.28 4.93
N ARG A 40 -6.66 -58.03 5.28
CA ARG A 40 -7.75 -57.70 6.18
C ARG A 40 -9.03 -57.62 5.35
N GLU A 41 -9.68 -58.76 5.19
CA GLU A 41 -11.07 -58.84 4.70
C GLU A 41 -11.94 -57.98 5.61
N THR A 42 -12.31 -56.81 5.11
CA THR A 42 -13.13 -55.86 5.85
C THR A 42 -14.58 -56.15 5.51
N SER A 43 -15.26 -56.86 6.41
CA SER A 43 -16.71 -56.99 6.39
C SER A 43 -17.36 -55.60 6.47
N ILE A 44 -18.15 -55.31 5.44
CA ILE A 44 -18.81 -54.03 5.20
C ILE A 44 -19.88 -53.82 6.26
N SER A 45 -19.55 -53.12 7.34
CA SER A 45 -20.52 -52.45 8.20
C SER A 45 -20.51 -50.95 7.84
N ARG A 46 -21.59 -50.51 7.18
CA ARG A 46 -21.82 -49.13 6.74
C ARG A 46 -21.87 -48.17 7.95
N SER A 47 -20.71 -47.62 8.30
CA SER A 47 -20.61 -46.42 9.11
C SER A 47 -20.91 -45.19 8.23
N ARG A 48 -22.00 -44.48 8.54
CA ARG A 48 -22.50 -43.27 7.86
C ARG A 48 -21.69 -42.01 8.15
N ASN A 49 -20.36 -42.11 8.22
CA ASN A 49 -19.52 -40.92 8.36
C ASN A 49 -18.24 -41.07 7.54
N ALA A 50 -18.41 -41.13 6.21
CA ALA A 50 -17.31 -41.16 5.27
C ALA A 50 -16.62 -39.79 5.25
N LYS A 51 -15.46 -39.70 5.90
CA LYS A 51 -14.50 -38.62 5.66
C LYS A 51 -14.14 -38.64 4.16
N LYS A 52 -14.27 -37.49 3.50
CA LYS A 52 -14.03 -37.34 2.05
C LYS A 52 -12.66 -37.94 1.68
N PRO A 53 -12.57 -38.74 0.60
CA PRO A 53 -11.27 -39.26 0.16
C PRO A 53 -10.35 -38.09 -0.19
N HIS A 54 -9.07 -38.18 0.22
CA HIS A 54 -8.04 -37.29 -0.27
C HIS A 54 -7.94 -37.50 -1.79
N THR A 55 -8.43 -36.55 -2.56
CA THR A 55 -8.31 -36.54 -4.01
C THR A 55 -6.84 -36.33 -4.38
N LEU A 56 -6.17 -37.39 -4.83
CA LEU A 56 -4.90 -37.26 -5.56
C LEU A 56 -5.22 -36.63 -6.92
N GLY A 57 -4.96 -35.32 -7.05
CA GLY A 57 -5.11 -34.58 -8.29
C GLY A 57 -4.41 -33.23 -8.19
N LYS A 58 -3.81 -32.76 -9.29
CA LYS A 58 -3.33 -31.38 -9.36
C LYS A 58 -4.53 -30.45 -9.16
N PRO A 59 -4.38 -29.32 -8.43
CA PRO A 59 -5.48 -28.39 -8.23
C PRO A 59 -5.98 -27.91 -9.60
N THR A 60 -7.23 -28.22 -9.88
CA THR A 60 -7.93 -27.91 -11.12
C THR A 60 -9.01 -26.88 -10.79
N GLY A 61 -9.29 -25.94 -11.69
CA GLY A 61 -10.28 -24.88 -11.46
C GLY A 61 -11.67 -25.46 -11.20
N LYS A 62 -12.61 -24.62 -10.73
CA LYS A 62 -14.02 -24.99 -10.51
C LYS A 62 -14.67 -25.67 -11.73
N ASP A 63 -14.18 -25.34 -12.93
CA ASP A 63 -14.64 -25.88 -14.21
C ASP A 63 -13.84 -27.10 -14.72
N GLY A 64 -12.95 -27.68 -13.92
CA GLY A 64 -12.16 -28.84 -14.36
C GLY A 64 -11.01 -28.51 -15.32
N ARG A 65 -10.74 -27.22 -15.59
CA ARG A 65 -9.60 -26.77 -16.39
C ARG A 65 -8.30 -26.69 -15.58
N TYR A 66 -7.18 -27.04 -16.24
CA TYR A 66 -5.83 -26.90 -15.69
C TYR A 66 -5.61 -25.46 -15.21
N ILE A 67 -5.27 -25.31 -13.93
CA ILE A 67 -4.82 -24.02 -13.39
C ILE A 67 -3.34 -23.92 -13.78
N PRO A 68 -2.95 -23.02 -14.71
CA PRO A 68 -1.54 -22.77 -14.93
C PRO A 68 -0.94 -22.37 -13.58
N TYR A 69 0.19 -22.98 -13.21
CA TYR A 69 0.97 -22.53 -12.04
C TYR A 69 1.05 -21.02 -12.14
N GLY A 70 0.44 -20.36 -11.15
CA GLY A 70 0.23 -18.92 -11.18
C GLY A 70 1.55 -18.29 -11.55
N GLN A 71 1.58 -17.60 -12.69
CA GLN A 71 2.65 -16.68 -13.01
C GLN A 71 2.89 -15.93 -11.72
N THR A 72 4.09 -16.05 -11.14
CA THR A 72 4.44 -15.31 -9.95
C THR A 72 4.12 -13.86 -10.27
N SER A 73 2.98 -13.36 -9.81
CA SER A 73 2.56 -12.00 -10.09
C SER A 73 3.41 -11.18 -9.14
N LEU A 74 4.65 -10.95 -9.55
CA LEU A 74 5.49 -9.92 -8.98
C LEU A 74 4.64 -8.67 -9.09
N GLU A 75 4.16 -8.19 -7.93
CA GLU A 75 3.47 -6.92 -7.85
C GLU A 75 4.33 -5.92 -8.62
N GLY A 76 3.73 -5.22 -9.59
CA GLY A 76 4.49 -4.27 -10.40
C GLY A 76 5.20 -3.28 -9.49
N PHE A 77 6.43 -2.90 -9.83
CA PHE A 77 7.20 -1.98 -9.00
C PHE A 77 6.40 -0.73 -8.61
N GLY A 78 5.59 -0.21 -9.54
CA GLY A 78 4.68 0.91 -9.29
C GLY A 78 3.64 0.64 -8.19
N THR A 79 3.08 -0.57 -8.10
CA THR A 79 2.11 -0.91 -7.03
C THR A 79 2.79 -1.02 -5.67
N LEU A 80 4.01 -1.56 -5.62
CA LEU A 80 4.82 -1.61 -4.40
C LEU A 80 5.17 -0.21 -3.90
N VAL A 81 5.65 0.66 -4.80
CA VAL A 81 5.96 2.07 -4.49
C VAL A 81 4.70 2.81 -4.03
N GLN A 82 3.58 2.65 -4.72
CA GLN A 82 2.31 3.30 -4.36
C GLN A 82 1.83 2.85 -2.96
N ARG A 83 1.99 1.56 -2.64
CA ARG A 83 1.70 1.03 -1.31
C ARG A 83 2.59 1.69 -0.26
N GLU A 84 3.89 1.79 -0.54
CA GLU A 84 4.83 2.37 0.41
C GLU A 84 4.62 3.88 0.62
N ILE A 85 4.31 4.62 -0.45
CA ILE A 85 3.91 6.03 -0.39
C ILE A 85 2.70 6.21 0.53
N ARG A 86 1.70 5.33 0.40
CA ARG A 86 0.49 5.36 1.22
C ARG A 86 0.79 5.01 2.68
N ASN A 87 1.56 3.95 2.92
CA ASN A 87 1.93 3.50 4.26
C ASN A 87 2.73 4.55 5.03
N ARG A 88 3.58 5.32 4.34
CA ARG A 88 4.42 6.37 4.94
C ARG A 88 3.77 7.76 4.96
N GLY A 89 2.55 7.89 4.42
CA GLY A 89 1.86 9.18 4.34
C GLY A 89 2.50 10.20 3.39
N TRP A 90 3.38 9.74 2.48
CA TRP A 90 4.07 10.59 1.51
C TRP A 90 3.18 11.08 0.37
N SER A 91 1.93 10.63 0.32
CA SER A 91 0.95 11.09 -0.66
C SER A 91 0.83 12.62 -0.67
N LYS A 92 0.89 13.28 0.49
CA LYS A 92 0.79 14.75 0.61
C LYS A 92 2.00 15.50 0.02
N PRO A 93 3.25 15.24 0.45
CA PRO A 93 4.40 15.95 -0.10
C PRO A 93 4.61 15.66 -1.59
N ILE A 94 4.35 14.43 -2.05
CA ILE A 94 4.45 14.06 -3.47
C ILE A 94 3.40 14.81 -4.29
N ALA A 95 2.17 14.90 -3.80
CA ALA A 95 1.13 15.68 -4.46
C ALA A 95 1.47 17.16 -4.55
N GLY A 96 1.99 17.75 -3.48
CA GLY A 96 2.47 19.14 -3.49
C GLY A 96 3.55 19.36 -4.55
N GLY A 97 4.53 18.46 -4.62
CA GLY A 97 5.58 18.50 -5.65
C GLY A 97 5.04 18.37 -7.06
N TRP A 98 4.11 17.43 -7.29
CA TRP A 98 3.49 17.22 -8.60
C TRP A 98 2.67 18.44 -9.04
N VAL A 99 1.86 19.01 -8.14
CA VAL A 99 1.06 20.22 -8.43
C VAL A 99 1.98 21.40 -8.72
N HIS A 100 3.09 21.54 -7.98
CA HIS A 100 4.07 22.59 -8.22
C HIS A 100 4.71 22.46 -9.60
N SER A 101 5.11 21.25 -10.02
CA SER A 101 5.77 21.03 -11.32
C SER A 101 4.81 21.14 -12.51
N HIS A 102 3.54 20.77 -12.34
CA HIS A 102 2.53 20.80 -13.41
C HIS A 102 1.59 22.00 -13.31
N TRP A 103 1.95 23.02 -12.51
CA TRP A 103 1.12 24.21 -12.35
C TRP A 103 0.76 24.88 -13.69
N PRO A 104 1.70 25.07 -14.65
CA PRO A 104 1.37 25.63 -15.96
C PRO A 104 0.39 24.79 -16.78
N GLU A 105 0.43 23.45 -16.66
CA GLU A 105 -0.53 22.56 -17.33
C GLU A 105 -1.93 22.68 -16.72
N LEU A 106 -2.02 22.94 -15.40
CA LEU A 106 -3.28 23.01 -14.66
C LEU A 106 -4.03 24.33 -14.90
N VAL A 107 -3.32 25.46 -14.91
CA VAL A 107 -3.93 26.80 -15.01
C VAL A 107 -3.70 27.51 -16.34
N GLY A 108 -2.76 27.02 -17.16
CA GLY A 108 -2.30 27.67 -18.38
C GLY A 108 -1.10 28.58 -18.13
N GLU A 109 -0.31 28.79 -19.19
CA GLU A 109 0.97 29.48 -19.12
C GLU A 109 0.86 30.95 -18.67
N HIS A 110 -0.13 31.68 -19.17
CA HIS A 110 -0.38 33.07 -18.76
C HIS A 110 -0.71 33.21 -17.27
N VAL A 111 -1.56 32.34 -16.73
CA VAL A 111 -1.92 32.40 -15.30
C VAL A 111 -0.74 31.95 -14.45
N ALA A 112 -0.01 30.91 -14.88
CA ALA A 112 1.16 30.43 -14.16
C ALA A 112 2.31 31.46 -14.12
N ALA A 113 2.44 32.34 -15.10
CA ALA A 113 3.44 33.40 -15.09
C ALA A 113 3.25 34.40 -13.94
N HIS A 114 1.99 34.63 -13.53
CA HIS A 114 1.60 35.63 -12.54
C HIS A 114 1.26 35.03 -11.17
N THR A 115 1.40 33.71 -11.02
CA THR A 115 0.95 32.96 -9.84
C THR A 115 1.99 31.96 -9.40
N LYS A 116 2.19 31.83 -8.09
CA LYS A 116 3.19 30.92 -7.53
C LYS A 116 2.57 30.07 -6.42
N VAL A 117 2.73 28.76 -6.56
CA VAL A 117 2.39 27.80 -5.50
C VAL A 117 3.45 27.87 -4.42
N GLU A 118 3.08 28.27 -3.20
CA GLU A 118 4.00 28.38 -2.06
C GLU A 118 4.12 27.05 -1.31
N MET A 119 2.98 26.48 -0.92
CA MET A 119 2.96 25.25 -0.12
C MET A 119 1.61 24.54 -0.18
N LEU A 120 1.60 23.26 0.16
CA LEU A 120 0.41 22.48 0.42
C LEU A 120 0.38 22.11 1.90
N LYS A 121 -0.64 22.59 2.63
CA LYS A 121 -0.81 22.30 4.07
C LYS A 121 -2.27 22.01 4.37
N ASP A 122 -2.53 20.96 5.15
CA ASP A 122 -3.89 20.60 5.60
C ASP A 122 -4.90 20.48 4.44
N LYS A 123 -4.47 19.93 3.30
CA LYS A 123 -5.24 19.84 2.04
C LYS A 123 -5.59 21.20 1.40
N ALA A 124 -5.07 22.30 1.91
CA ALA A 124 -5.16 23.62 1.31
C ALA A 124 -3.89 23.96 0.53
N LEU A 125 -4.04 24.33 -0.74
CA LEU A 125 -2.96 24.81 -1.58
C LEU A 125 -2.82 26.33 -1.44
N PHE A 126 -1.67 26.80 -1.00
CA PHE A 126 -1.36 28.21 -0.79
C PHE A 126 -0.72 28.77 -2.05
N ILE A 127 -1.33 29.80 -2.62
CA ILE A 127 -0.89 30.44 -3.87
C ILE A 127 -0.73 31.93 -3.63
N SER A 128 0.42 32.48 -4.02
CA SER A 128 0.63 33.92 -4.12
C SER A 128 0.46 34.40 -5.56
N CYS A 129 -0.21 35.54 -5.71
CA CYS A 129 -0.38 36.24 -6.98
C CYS A 129 0.29 37.61 -6.92
N ASP A 130 0.77 38.09 -8.06
CA ASP A 130 1.38 39.41 -8.20
C ASP A 130 0.35 40.57 -8.26
N SER A 131 -0.85 40.32 -8.78
CA SER A 131 -1.94 41.29 -8.91
C SER A 131 -3.24 40.77 -8.29
N THR A 132 -4.06 41.72 -7.82
CA THR A 132 -5.42 41.51 -7.32
C THR A 132 -6.36 41.03 -8.43
N ALA A 133 -6.17 41.49 -9.67
CA ALA A 133 -6.93 41.03 -10.84
C ALA A 133 -6.67 39.54 -11.12
N TRP A 134 -5.39 39.13 -11.14
CA TRP A 134 -5.02 37.72 -11.33
C TRP A 134 -5.51 36.82 -10.21
N ALA A 135 -5.40 37.27 -8.95
CA ALA A 135 -5.97 36.55 -7.81
C ALA A 135 -7.48 36.32 -7.96
N THR A 136 -8.20 37.31 -8.50
CA THR A 136 -9.64 37.21 -8.73
C THR A 136 -9.96 36.22 -9.85
N ASN A 137 -9.23 36.25 -10.96
CA ASN A 137 -9.36 35.27 -12.05
C ASN A 137 -9.16 33.83 -11.53
N LEU A 138 -8.12 33.61 -10.72
CA LEU A 138 -7.81 32.31 -10.13
C LEU A 138 -8.93 31.82 -9.20
N ARG A 139 -9.57 32.72 -8.43
CA ARG A 139 -10.75 32.39 -7.60
C ARG A 139 -11.94 31.95 -8.46
N MET A 140 -12.16 32.57 -9.62
CA MET A 140 -13.23 32.13 -10.53
C MET A 140 -12.97 30.72 -11.08
N MET A 141 -11.71 30.40 -11.38
CA MET A 141 -11.29 29.09 -11.90
C MET A 141 -11.07 28.01 -10.83
N GLN A 142 -11.18 28.37 -9.55
CA GLN A 142 -10.85 27.52 -8.39
C GLN A 142 -11.48 26.12 -8.48
N ARG A 143 -12.77 26.05 -8.81
CA ARG A 143 -13.51 24.78 -8.89
C ARG A 143 -12.95 23.85 -9.97
N GLN A 144 -12.63 24.40 -11.14
CA GLN A 144 -12.05 23.65 -12.25
C GLN A 144 -10.68 23.11 -11.89
N ILE A 145 -9.84 23.93 -11.24
CA ILE A 145 -8.49 23.55 -10.81
C ILE A 145 -8.57 22.38 -9.81
N LEU A 146 -9.43 22.46 -8.79
CA LEU A 146 -9.62 21.37 -7.83
C LEU A 146 -10.07 20.08 -8.51
N GLN A 147 -10.97 20.16 -9.48
CA GLN A 147 -11.44 18.99 -10.22
C GLN A 147 -10.32 18.34 -11.03
N THR A 148 -9.50 19.13 -11.72
CA THR A 148 -8.36 18.61 -12.49
C THR A 148 -7.31 17.97 -11.59
N ILE A 149 -6.99 18.61 -10.46
CA ILE A 149 -6.06 18.06 -9.46
C ILE A 149 -6.60 16.73 -8.90
N ALA A 150 -7.88 16.69 -8.51
CA ALA A 150 -8.50 15.48 -7.97
C ALA A 150 -8.49 14.31 -8.97
N LYS A 151 -8.65 14.58 -10.27
CA LYS A 151 -8.56 13.56 -11.33
C LYS A 151 -7.16 12.98 -11.49
N LYS A 152 -6.12 13.79 -11.32
CA LYS A 152 -4.72 13.39 -11.59
C LYS A 152 -4.01 12.81 -10.36
N VAL A 153 -4.20 13.44 -9.21
CA VAL A 153 -3.49 13.10 -7.95
C VAL A 153 -4.33 12.20 -7.05
N GLY A 154 -5.65 12.22 -7.25
CA GLY A 154 -6.62 11.46 -6.47
C GLY A 154 -7.51 12.36 -5.60
N PRO A 155 -8.68 11.83 -5.19
CA PRO A 155 -9.60 12.55 -4.35
C PRO A 155 -8.99 12.83 -2.97
N ASP A 156 -9.40 13.94 -2.34
CA ASP A 156 -9.10 14.29 -0.94
C ASP A 156 -7.64 14.69 -0.62
N VAL A 157 -6.77 14.82 -1.62
CA VAL A 157 -5.39 15.30 -1.41
C VAL A 157 -5.31 16.83 -1.33
N VAL A 158 -6.07 17.51 -2.19
CA VAL A 158 -6.25 18.97 -2.18
C VAL A 158 -7.75 19.25 -2.17
N SER A 159 -8.23 19.89 -1.10
CA SER A 159 -9.64 20.23 -0.89
C SER A 159 -9.92 21.72 -1.04
N GLU A 160 -8.92 22.58 -0.79
CA GLU A 160 -9.10 24.03 -0.76
C GLU A 160 -7.94 24.73 -1.49
N LEU A 161 -8.22 25.88 -2.10
CA LEU A 161 -7.21 26.80 -2.60
C LEU A 161 -7.27 28.09 -1.80
N LYS A 162 -6.14 28.49 -1.24
CA LYS A 162 -5.95 29.76 -0.53
C LYS A 162 -5.11 30.68 -1.39
N ILE A 163 -5.79 31.66 -1.97
CA ILE A 163 -5.23 32.58 -2.96
C ILE A 163 -4.97 33.93 -2.29
N PHE A 164 -3.69 34.28 -2.18
CA PHE A 164 -3.21 35.53 -1.64
C PHE A 164 -2.87 36.47 -2.79
N GLY A 165 -3.46 37.66 -2.76
CA GLY A 165 -3.04 38.75 -3.66
C GLY A 165 -1.74 39.39 -3.18
N PRO A 166 -1.26 40.42 -3.91
CA PRO A 166 -0.11 41.20 -3.46
C PRO A 166 -0.38 41.78 -2.07
N LYS A 167 0.66 41.82 -1.23
CA LYS A 167 0.56 42.45 0.09
C LYS A 167 0.19 43.92 -0.09
N THR A 168 -0.98 44.32 0.42
CA THR A 168 -1.41 45.70 0.36
C THR A 168 -0.41 46.59 1.12
N PRO A 169 0.09 47.67 0.51
CA PRO A 169 0.94 48.62 1.21
C PRO A 169 0.23 49.19 2.43
N SER A 170 0.90 49.21 3.58
CA SER A 170 0.41 49.89 4.78
C SER A 170 1.01 51.28 4.86
N TRP A 171 0.15 52.31 4.86
CA TRP A 171 0.55 53.70 5.14
C TRP A 171 0.62 54.04 6.63
N ARG A 172 0.58 53.01 7.48
CA ARG A 172 0.67 53.15 8.94
C ARG A 172 2.12 53.17 9.35
N PHE A 173 2.62 54.37 9.66
CA PHE A 173 3.98 54.58 10.13
C PHE A 173 3.97 55.08 11.58
N GLY A 174 4.63 54.33 12.48
CA GLY A 174 4.88 54.74 13.86
C GLY A 174 3.68 54.69 14.82
N PRO A 175 3.93 54.91 16.13
CA PRO A 175 2.91 54.84 17.18
C PRO A 175 1.91 56.02 17.18
N LEU A 176 2.26 57.17 16.60
CA LEU A 176 1.42 58.38 16.53
C LEU A 176 0.68 58.53 15.18
N HIS A 177 0.18 57.42 14.63
CA HIS A 177 -0.50 57.45 13.32
C HIS A 177 -1.95 57.98 13.43
N VAL A 178 -2.25 59.06 12.72
CA VAL A 178 -3.61 59.61 12.57
C VAL A 178 -4.36 58.90 11.44
N LYS A 179 -5.61 58.50 11.69
CA LYS A 179 -6.47 57.82 10.69
C LYS A 179 -6.87 58.80 9.58
N GLY A 180 -6.12 58.80 8.46
CA GLY A 180 -6.46 59.53 7.24
C GLY A 180 -7.62 58.89 6.45
N ARG A 181 -7.92 59.43 5.25
CA ARG A 181 -9.08 59.01 4.41
C ARG A 181 -8.98 57.63 3.75
N GLY A 182 -8.06 56.78 4.19
CA GLY A 182 -7.82 55.44 3.64
C GLY A 182 -7.22 55.44 2.23
N PRO A 183 -6.81 54.27 1.71
CA PRO A 183 -6.38 54.13 0.32
C PRO A 183 -7.55 54.43 -0.62
N ARG A 184 -7.36 55.34 -1.58
CA ARG A 184 -8.31 55.60 -2.67
C ARG A 184 -7.97 54.69 -3.83
N ASP A 185 -8.77 53.65 -4.08
CA ASP A 185 -8.94 52.87 -5.33
C ASP A 185 -7.75 52.61 -6.30
N THR A 186 -6.49 52.75 -5.90
CA THR A 186 -5.34 52.79 -6.82
C THR A 186 -4.60 51.44 -6.93
N TYR A 187 -5.27 50.31 -6.70
CA TYR A 187 -4.64 49.00 -6.82
C TYR A 187 -5.54 48.04 -7.60
N GLY A 188 -5.64 48.29 -8.91
CA GLY A 188 -6.05 47.30 -9.90
C GLY A 188 -4.92 46.34 -10.23
#